data_AF-A0A3C2A6H2-F1
#
_entry.id   AF-A0A3C2A6H2-F1
#
_cell.length_a   1.000
_cell.length_b   1.000
_cell.length_c   1.000
_cell.angle_alpha   90.00
_cell.angle_beta   90.00
_cell.angle_gamma   90.00
#
_symmetry.space_group_name_H-M   'P 1'
#
loop_
_entity.id
_entity.type
_entity.pdbx_description
1 polymer ?
#
loop_
_entity_poly.entity_id
_entity_poly.type
_entity_poly.pdbx_seq_one_letter_code
_entity_poly.pdbx_strand_id
1 'polypeptide(L)'
;MSTSLSLTPSAEWLTPKGDGLVIAGPCSVETPGQVYETVKQLAETGKVDIIRGGIWKPRTRPGAFEGVGEEGLPLLTESARAFGLPCMTEVATPDHVEAALRHNVDMVWIGARTTVNPFSVQAIADALRGTEIPVWVKNPVNPDLGLWLGAVERLAGVGLKKIGLIHRGFTPLGDTPLRNLPEWSLALKMRENMPEAPMVSDPSHIAGRRDLLASITRKAHELCMDGWMIESHVAPHEAWSDAKQQIVPSALPTLLAEALHEKQAHATGLLPQLEALMQTLENRLQQIRVLAGAQQEEQVLRVLAEEGLSVQ
;
A
#
# COMPACT_ATOMS: atom_id res chain seq x y z
N MET A 1 -17.49 -11.12 12.29
CA MET A 1 -17.54 -10.34 13.53
C MET A 1 -17.00 -8.96 13.20
N SER A 2 -17.84 -7.93 13.22
CA SER A 2 -17.43 -6.55 12.99
C SER A 2 -16.96 -5.97 14.33
N THR A 3 -15.70 -6.18 14.66
CA THR A 3 -15.02 -5.36 15.68
C THR A 3 -14.52 -4.13 14.94
N SER A 4 -15.16 -2.99 15.16
CA SER A 4 -14.63 -1.70 14.69
C SER A 4 -13.23 -1.53 15.29
N LEU A 5 -12.20 -1.66 14.45
CA LEU A 5 -10.83 -1.45 14.87
C LEU A 5 -10.64 0.04 15.17
N SER A 6 -10.18 0.37 16.37
CA SER A 6 -9.95 1.76 16.78
C SER A 6 -8.56 2.23 16.32
N LEU A 7 -8.36 2.35 15.00
CA LEU A 7 -7.14 2.94 14.45
C LEU A 7 -7.15 4.46 14.61
N THR A 8 -5.97 5.05 14.79
CA THR A 8 -5.82 6.50 14.79
C THR A 8 -5.89 7.02 13.35
N PRO A 9 -6.79 7.97 13.03
CA PRO A 9 -6.88 8.56 11.70
C PRO A 9 -5.53 9.09 11.21
N SER A 10 -5.23 8.88 9.92
CA SER A 10 -3.96 9.27 9.31
C SER A 10 -3.57 10.73 9.56
N ALA A 11 -4.53 11.65 9.53
CA ALA A 11 -4.32 13.09 9.75
C ALA A 11 -3.73 13.44 11.13
N GLU A 12 -3.85 12.56 12.13
CA GLU A 12 -3.30 12.80 13.48
C GLU A 12 -1.81 12.42 13.60
N TRP A 13 -1.28 11.62 12.67
CA TRP A 13 0.09 11.11 12.75
C TRP A 13 0.89 11.19 11.44
N LEU A 14 0.28 11.70 10.36
CA LEU A 14 0.93 12.01 9.09
C LEU A 14 0.56 13.42 8.65
N THR A 15 1.55 14.15 8.11
CA THR A 15 1.34 15.46 7.50
C THR A 15 2.15 15.53 6.21
N PRO A 16 1.58 15.11 5.06
CA PRO A 16 2.28 15.18 3.78
C PRO A 16 2.64 16.61 3.39
N LYS A 17 3.81 16.80 2.77
CA LYS A 17 4.27 18.11 2.28
C LYS A 17 3.53 18.62 1.04
N GLY A 18 2.72 17.79 0.39
CA GLY A 18 2.00 18.12 -0.85
C GLY A 18 0.77 17.25 -1.05
N ASP A 19 0.45 16.94 -2.32
CA ASP A 19 -0.80 16.26 -2.73
C ASP A 19 -0.92 14.78 -2.27
N GLY A 20 0.12 14.23 -1.63
CA GLY A 20 0.13 12.88 -1.08
C GLY A 20 1.45 12.60 -0.35
N LEU A 21 1.44 11.57 0.50
CA LEU A 21 2.63 11.12 1.24
C LEU A 21 3.69 10.57 0.29
N VAL A 22 4.91 11.07 0.35
CA VAL A 22 6.04 10.58 -0.46
C VAL A 22 7.04 9.87 0.42
N ILE A 23 7.08 8.53 0.27
CA ILE A 23 8.07 7.67 0.90
C ILE A 23 9.12 7.31 -0.15
N ALA A 24 10.37 7.73 0.03
CA ALA A 24 11.41 7.51 -0.95
C ALA A 24 12.75 7.12 -0.33
N GLY A 25 13.57 6.39 -1.07
CA GLY A 25 14.87 5.92 -0.60
C GLY A 25 15.25 4.58 -1.23
N PRO A 26 16.42 4.05 -0.89
CA PRO A 26 16.97 2.92 -1.61
C PRO A 26 16.25 1.61 -1.32
N CYS A 27 16.27 0.72 -2.32
CA CYS A 27 15.72 -0.64 -2.19
C CYS A 27 16.42 -1.39 -1.05
N SER A 28 17.74 -1.26 -0.97
CA SER A 28 18.55 -1.77 0.15
C SER A 28 19.50 -0.70 0.64
N VAL A 29 19.79 -0.72 1.93
CA VAL A 29 20.96 -0.02 2.47
C VAL A 29 22.20 -0.81 2.05
N GLU A 30 23.15 -0.14 1.41
CA GLU A 30 24.33 -0.79 0.81
C GLU A 30 25.62 -0.32 1.47
N THR A 31 25.91 0.98 1.40
CA THR A 31 27.14 1.58 1.97
C THR A 31 26.85 2.95 2.58
N PRO A 32 27.70 3.46 3.49
CA PRO A 32 27.51 4.79 4.08
C PRO A 32 27.36 5.90 3.03
N GLY A 33 28.23 5.91 2.02
CA GLY A 33 28.19 6.91 0.95
C GLY A 33 26.94 6.79 0.08
N GLN A 34 26.51 5.56 -0.23
CA GLN A 34 25.30 5.30 -1.01
C GLN A 34 24.05 5.82 -0.31
N VAL A 35 23.87 5.49 0.98
CA VAL A 35 22.68 5.92 1.74
C VAL A 35 22.70 7.43 1.93
N TYR A 36 23.81 7.99 2.41
CA TYR A 36 23.91 9.41 2.70
C TYR A 36 23.61 10.27 1.48
N GLU A 37 24.25 9.98 0.34
CA GLU A 37 24.06 10.78 -0.87
C GLU A 37 22.66 10.60 -1.48
N THR A 38 22.09 9.40 -1.40
CA THR A 38 20.70 9.17 -1.82
C THR A 38 19.73 9.99 -0.97
N VAL A 39 19.89 9.96 0.36
CA VAL A 39 19.01 10.70 1.29
C VAL A 39 19.18 12.20 1.15
N LYS A 40 20.41 12.69 1.02
CA LYS A 40 20.71 14.11 0.80
C LYS A 40 19.98 14.64 -0.43
N GLN A 41 20.18 14.01 -1.59
CA GLN A 41 19.54 14.48 -2.82
C GLN A 41 18.02 14.38 -2.75
N LEU A 42 17.48 13.34 -2.09
CA LEU A 42 16.04 13.23 -1.86
C LEU A 42 15.52 14.37 -0.97
N ALA A 43 16.21 14.71 0.11
CA ALA A 43 15.84 15.80 1.00
C ALA A 43 15.87 17.16 0.27
N GLU A 44 16.89 17.40 -0.55
CA GLU A 44 17.06 18.61 -1.37
C GLU A 44 15.90 18.83 -2.36
N THR A 45 15.16 17.77 -2.74
CA THR A 45 13.96 17.93 -3.58
C THR A 45 12.82 18.66 -2.87
N GLY A 46 12.80 18.65 -1.54
CA GLY A 46 11.69 19.15 -0.73
C GLY A 46 10.38 18.34 -0.85
N LYS A 47 10.38 17.22 -1.59
CA LYS A 47 9.18 16.42 -1.86
C LYS A 47 8.98 15.23 -0.92
N VAL A 48 10.04 14.75 -0.29
CA VAL A 48 10.01 13.49 0.50
C VAL A 48 9.57 13.75 1.93
N ASP A 49 8.63 12.93 2.41
CA ASP A 49 8.12 12.96 3.79
C ASP A 49 8.84 11.93 4.67
N ILE A 50 9.11 10.74 4.14
CA ILE A 50 9.71 9.62 4.89
C ILE A 50 10.81 8.96 4.04
N ILE A 51 11.96 8.70 4.66
CA ILE A 51 13.04 7.93 4.05
C ILE A 51 12.81 6.43 4.26
N ARG A 52 12.85 5.63 3.19
CA ARG A 52 12.82 4.16 3.30
C ARG A 52 14.18 3.53 3.00
N GLY A 53 14.51 2.44 3.68
CA GLY A 53 15.71 1.65 3.39
C GLY A 53 15.57 0.19 3.83
N GLY A 54 15.81 -0.76 2.92
CA GLY A 54 15.75 -2.18 3.26
C GLY A 54 17.03 -2.66 3.92
N ILE A 55 16.97 -3.08 5.18
CA ILE A 55 18.15 -3.55 5.94
C ILE A 55 18.37 -5.05 5.74
N TRP A 56 17.29 -5.82 5.79
CA TRP A 56 17.26 -7.25 5.55
C TRP A 56 16.49 -7.53 4.26
N LYS A 57 17.02 -8.41 3.40
CA LYS A 57 16.43 -8.73 2.10
C LYS A 57 15.99 -10.18 2.05
N PRO A 58 14.68 -10.48 2.07
CA PRO A 58 14.19 -11.85 1.92
C PRO A 58 14.41 -12.31 0.48
N ARG A 59 15.54 -12.94 0.16
CA ARG A 59 15.86 -13.39 -1.21
C ARG A 59 15.21 -14.73 -1.52
N THR A 60 14.62 -14.84 -2.71
CA THR A 60 14.00 -16.09 -3.18
C THR A 60 15.04 -17.18 -3.45
N ARG A 61 16.25 -16.80 -3.86
CA ARG A 61 17.37 -17.72 -4.08
C ARG A 61 18.54 -17.30 -3.19
N PRO A 62 19.22 -18.26 -2.53
CA PRO A 62 20.41 -17.97 -1.74
C PRO A 62 21.56 -17.47 -2.63
N GLY A 63 22.54 -16.79 -2.00
CA GLY A 63 23.76 -16.32 -2.68
C GLY A 63 23.62 -14.97 -3.40
N ALA A 64 22.45 -14.33 -3.31
CA ALA A 64 22.29 -12.94 -3.72
C ALA A 64 22.32 -12.04 -2.47
N PHE A 65 22.66 -10.75 -2.63
CA PHE A 65 22.77 -9.81 -1.50
C PHE A 65 21.55 -9.88 -0.54
N GLU A 66 21.82 -10.21 0.72
CA GLU A 66 20.81 -10.49 1.75
C GLU A 66 20.50 -9.28 2.63
N GLY A 67 21.13 -8.13 2.34
CA GLY A 67 21.12 -6.96 3.19
C GLY A 67 22.39 -6.87 4.03
N VAL A 68 22.70 -5.66 4.50
CA VAL A 68 23.84 -5.43 5.41
C VAL A 68 23.53 -5.90 6.84
N GLY A 69 22.27 -6.18 7.17
CA GLY A 69 21.87 -6.56 8.53
C GLY A 69 21.93 -5.38 9.49
N GLU A 70 21.96 -5.66 10.80
CA GLU A 70 21.79 -4.64 11.85
C GLU A 70 22.75 -3.44 11.73
N GLU A 71 23.98 -3.64 11.23
CA GLU A 71 24.97 -2.57 10.99
C GLU A 71 24.51 -1.50 9.98
N GLY A 72 23.51 -1.78 9.16
CA GLY A 72 22.92 -0.80 8.26
C GLY A 72 21.95 0.17 8.92
N LEU A 73 21.44 -0.15 10.12
CA LEU A 73 20.42 0.69 10.77
C LEU A 73 20.96 2.08 11.11
N PRO A 74 22.16 2.24 11.72
CA PRO A 74 22.76 3.56 11.91
C PRO A 74 22.93 4.34 10.61
N LEU A 75 23.30 3.68 9.50
CA LEU A 75 23.47 4.34 8.20
C LEU A 75 22.16 4.99 7.74
N LEU A 76 21.04 4.30 7.91
CA LEU A 76 19.71 4.79 7.56
C LEU A 76 19.25 5.91 8.51
N THR A 77 19.31 5.67 9.82
CA THR A 77 18.76 6.57 10.83
C THR A 77 19.57 7.86 10.92
N GLU A 78 20.91 7.79 10.89
CA GLU A 78 21.78 8.97 10.90
C GLU A 78 21.65 9.79 9.62
N SER A 79 21.56 9.14 8.45
CA SER A 79 21.37 9.85 7.18
C SER A 79 20.03 10.58 7.16
N ALA A 80 18.93 9.94 7.57
CA ALA A 80 17.62 10.60 7.61
C ALA A 80 17.58 11.76 8.63
N ARG A 81 18.17 11.54 9.83
CA ARG A 81 18.27 12.55 10.88
C ARG A 81 19.08 13.78 10.44
N ALA A 82 20.15 13.59 9.67
CA ALA A 82 20.98 14.68 9.16
C ALA A 82 20.18 15.70 8.31
N PHE A 83 19.05 15.28 7.74
CA PHE A 83 18.16 16.12 6.93
C PHE A 83 16.78 16.32 7.56
N GLY A 84 16.59 15.97 8.84
CA GLY A 84 15.35 16.16 9.57
C GLY A 84 14.16 15.37 9.02
N LEU A 85 14.41 14.21 8.41
CA LEU A 85 13.38 13.32 7.88
C LEU A 85 13.24 12.07 8.77
N PRO A 86 12.01 11.59 9.04
CA PRO A 86 11.81 10.28 9.64
C PRO A 86 12.21 9.18 8.66
N CYS A 87 12.55 8.01 9.19
CA CYS A 87 12.92 6.84 8.41
C CYS A 87 12.11 5.60 8.75
N MET A 88 12.09 4.67 7.79
CA MET A 88 11.45 3.36 7.96
C MET A 88 12.25 2.22 7.33
N THR A 89 12.09 1.02 7.90
CA THR A 89 12.71 -0.22 7.39
C THR A 89 11.76 -1.43 7.42
N GLU A 90 12.08 -2.47 6.64
CA GLU A 90 11.34 -3.74 6.64
C GLU A 90 11.70 -4.55 7.87
N VAL A 91 10.70 -5.10 8.55
CA VAL A 91 10.88 -6.13 9.58
C VAL A 91 10.18 -7.42 9.17
N ALA A 92 10.81 -8.55 9.45
CA ALA A 92 10.30 -9.88 9.09
C ALA A 92 10.31 -10.88 10.26
N THR A 93 10.97 -10.52 11.36
CA THR A 93 11.10 -11.32 12.59
C THR A 93 11.05 -10.41 13.82
N PRO A 94 10.79 -10.96 15.02
CA PRO A 94 10.92 -10.22 16.27
C PRO A 94 12.29 -9.56 16.45
N ASP A 95 13.39 -10.26 16.13
CA ASP A 95 14.75 -9.71 16.25
C ASP A 95 14.94 -8.45 15.39
N HIS A 96 14.34 -8.41 14.19
CA HIS A 96 14.39 -7.21 13.33
C HIS A 96 13.63 -6.05 13.98
N VAL A 97 12.49 -6.32 14.63
CA VAL A 97 11.74 -5.30 15.38
C VAL A 97 12.58 -4.75 16.53
N GLU A 98 13.15 -5.64 17.35
CA GLU A 98 13.99 -5.24 18.49
C GLU A 98 15.20 -4.43 18.05
N ALA A 99 15.86 -4.83 16.96
CA ALA A 99 16.96 -4.08 16.38
C ALA A 99 16.51 -2.69 15.88
N ALA A 100 15.41 -2.62 15.11
CA ALA A 100 14.88 -1.35 14.61
C ALA A 100 14.54 -0.37 15.75
N LEU A 101 13.92 -0.87 16.83
CA LEU A 101 13.61 -0.07 18.03
C LEU A 101 14.88 0.39 18.75
N ARG A 102 15.87 -0.50 18.97
CA ARG A 102 17.16 -0.17 19.60
C ARG A 102 17.89 0.95 18.85
N HIS A 103 17.78 0.97 17.53
CA HIS A 103 18.44 1.96 16.67
C HIS A 103 17.58 3.20 16.37
N ASN A 104 16.42 3.35 17.03
CA ASN A 104 15.52 4.50 16.89
C ASN A 104 15.01 4.71 15.44
N VAL A 105 14.63 3.63 14.77
CA VAL A 105 13.88 3.75 13.50
C VAL A 105 12.48 4.28 13.80
N ASP A 106 12.04 5.29 13.05
CA ASP A 106 10.78 6.01 13.35
C ASP A 106 9.52 5.18 13.02
N MET A 107 9.59 4.33 11.99
CA MET A 107 8.48 3.47 11.55
C MET A 107 9.00 2.16 10.97
N VAL A 108 8.17 1.11 10.95
CA VAL A 108 8.54 -0.16 10.30
C VAL A 108 7.49 -0.57 9.26
N TRP A 109 7.86 -1.42 8.32
CA TRP A 109 6.88 -2.12 7.49
C TRP A 109 7.04 -3.63 7.51
N ILE A 110 5.93 -4.33 7.35
CA ILE A 110 5.88 -5.78 7.12
C ILE A 110 5.86 -6.00 5.61
N GLY A 111 6.85 -6.74 5.12
CA GLY A 111 7.01 -7.04 3.70
C GLY A 111 5.94 -8.00 3.15
N ALA A 112 5.69 -7.94 1.84
CA ALA A 112 4.65 -8.73 1.18
C ALA A 112 4.80 -10.26 1.36
N ARG A 113 6.05 -10.74 1.49
CA ARG A 113 6.35 -12.16 1.75
C ARG A 113 6.15 -12.57 3.19
N THR A 114 6.18 -11.62 4.12
CA THR A 114 5.92 -11.85 5.54
C THR A 114 4.40 -11.83 5.79
N THR A 115 3.67 -10.92 5.13
CA THR A 115 2.20 -10.80 5.24
C THR A 115 1.45 -12.10 4.94
N VAL A 116 2.00 -12.98 4.09
CA VAL A 116 1.35 -14.27 3.76
C VAL A 116 1.37 -15.28 4.89
N ASN A 117 2.14 -15.06 5.96
CA ASN A 117 2.26 -15.99 7.07
C ASN A 117 1.68 -15.36 8.37
N PRO A 118 0.45 -15.75 8.78
CA PRO A 118 -0.17 -15.23 9.99
C PRO A 118 0.65 -15.44 11.27
N PHE A 119 1.45 -16.51 11.37
CA PHE A 119 2.31 -16.73 12.54
C PHE A 119 3.47 -15.73 12.58
N SER A 120 4.09 -15.44 11.44
CA SER A 120 5.15 -14.43 11.35
C SER A 120 4.60 -13.04 11.68
N VAL A 121 3.43 -12.68 11.15
CA VAL A 121 2.78 -11.40 11.47
C VAL A 121 2.41 -11.32 12.95
N GLN A 122 1.90 -12.40 13.55
CA GLN A 122 1.60 -12.45 14.97
C GLN A 122 2.85 -12.24 15.83
N ALA A 123 3.95 -12.94 15.52
CA ALA A 123 5.21 -12.79 16.24
C ALA A 123 5.77 -11.36 16.16
N ILE A 124 5.68 -10.72 14.98
CA ILE A 124 6.06 -9.31 14.79
C ILE A 124 5.14 -8.39 15.61
N ALA A 125 3.82 -8.63 15.59
CA ALA A 125 2.87 -7.85 16.38
C ALA A 125 3.19 -7.94 17.87
N ASP A 126 3.45 -9.14 18.40
CA ASP A 126 3.79 -9.32 19.80
C ASP A 126 5.10 -8.61 20.20
N ALA A 127 6.10 -8.58 19.31
CA ALA A 127 7.34 -7.82 19.51
C ALA A 127 7.14 -6.29 19.48
N LEU A 128 6.10 -5.80 18.79
CA LEU A 128 5.74 -4.38 18.72
C LEU A 128 4.80 -3.94 19.85
N ARG A 129 4.36 -4.85 20.72
CA ARG A 129 3.40 -4.56 21.80
C ARG A 129 3.94 -3.47 22.72
N GLY A 130 3.10 -2.46 23.00
CA GLY A 130 3.45 -1.34 23.87
C GLY A 130 4.34 -0.27 23.22
N THR A 131 4.66 -0.42 21.93
CA THR A 131 5.31 0.63 21.15
C THR A 131 4.27 1.57 20.53
N GLU A 132 4.71 2.79 20.19
CA GLU A 132 3.86 3.83 19.57
C GLU A 132 4.32 4.20 18.15
N ILE A 133 5.29 3.46 17.61
CA ILE A 133 5.81 3.69 16.25
C ILE A 133 4.76 3.24 15.21
N PRO A 134 4.57 4.01 14.12
CA PRO A 134 3.73 3.56 13.02
C PRO A 134 4.22 2.27 12.36
N VAL A 135 3.28 1.42 11.97
CA VAL A 135 3.53 0.14 11.30
C VAL A 135 2.79 0.10 9.98
N TRP A 136 3.51 -0.17 8.90
CA TRP A 136 2.93 -0.29 7.57
C TRP A 136 2.86 -1.74 7.11
N VAL A 137 1.79 -2.15 6.43
CA VAL A 137 1.61 -3.53 5.97
C VAL A 137 1.51 -3.57 4.46
N LYS A 138 2.49 -4.19 3.80
CA LYS A 138 2.38 -4.50 2.37
C LYS A 138 1.32 -5.57 2.14
N ASN A 139 0.54 -5.44 1.06
CA ASN A 139 -0.38 -6.52 0.66
C ASN A 139 0.39 -7.84 0.46
N PRO A 140 -0.24 -9.00 0.71
CA PRO A 140 0.36 -10.31 0.48
C PRO A 140 0.75 -10.48 -0.99
N VAL A 141 1.72 -11.35 -1.28
CA VAL A 141 2.16 -11.60 -2.66
C VAL A 141 1.08 -12.25 -3.52
N ASN A 142 0.10 -12.92 -2.91
CA ASN A 142 -1.08 -13.50 -3.55
C ASN A 142 -2.31 -12.61 -3.29
N PRO A 143 -3.29 -12.54 -4.22
CA PRO A 143 -4.48 -11.68 -4.11
C PRO A 143 -5.49 -12.21 -3.09
N ASP A 144 -5.10 -12.20 -1.82
CA ASP A 144 -5.89 -12.66 -0.68
C ASP A 144 -6.13 -11.49 0.28
N LEU A 145 -7.35 -10.96 0.24
CA LEU A 145 -7.77 -9.87 1.11
C LEU A 145 -7.81 -10.29 2.58
N GLY A 146 -8.14 -11.56 2.87
CA GLY A 146 -8.25 -12.06 4.24
C GLY A 146 -6.90 -12.07 4.95
N LEU A 147 -5.82 -12.42 4.25
CA LEU A 147 -4.46 -12.32 4.80
C LEU A 147 -4.04 -10.86 5.06
N TRP A 148 -4.44 -9.93 4.20
CA TRP A 148 -4.12 -8.51 4.41
C TRP A 148 -4.89 -7.90 5.58
N LEU A 149 -6.20 -8.16 5.67
CA LEU A 149 -7.05 -7.74 6.78
C LEU A 149 -6.57 -8.37 8.10
N GLY A 150 -6.32 -9.67 8.10
CA GLY A 150 -5.86 -10.38 9.29
C GLY A 150 -4.51 -9.88 9.79
N ALA A 151 -3.64 -9.37 8.92
CA ALA A 151 -2.39 -8.75 9.35
C ALA A 151 -2.63 -7.44 10.13
N VAL A 152 -3.56 -6.60 9.66
CA VAL A 152 -3.96 -5.36 10.34
C VAL A 152 -4.65 -5.68 11.68
N GLU A 153 -5.58 -6.63 11.69
CA GLU A 153 -6.30 -7.05 12.89
C GLU A 153 -5.36 -7.57 13.99
N ARG A 154 -4.29 -8.28 13.63
CA ARG A 154 -3.29 -8.76 14.59
C ARG A 154 -2.49 -7.62 15.21
N LEU A 155 -2.03 -6.68 14.39
CA LEU A 155 -1.32 -5.49 14.87
C LEU A 155 -2.21 -4.63 15.77
N ALA A 156 -3.45 -4.40 15.36
CA ALA A 156 -4.42 -3.69 16.18
C ALA A 156 -4.76 -4.44 17.48
N GLY A 157 -4.85 -5.77 17.42
CA GLY A 157 -5.14 -6.64 18.57
C GLY A 157 -4.07 -6.63 19.66
N VAL A 158 -2.83 -6.22 19.36
CA VAL A 158 -1.78 -5.99 20.37
C VAL A 158 -1.75 -4.56 20.90
N GLY A 159 -2.65 -3.69 20.43
CA GLY A 159 -2.82 -2.31 20.88
C GLY A 159 -2.24 -1.24 19.95
N LEU A 160 -1.67 -1.61 18.79
CA LEU A 160 -1.15 -0.62 17.84
C LEU A 160 -2.29 0.14 17.15
N LYS A 161 -2.18 1.47 17.11
CA LYS A 161 -3.23 2.32 16.52
C LYS A 161 -2.82 3.01 15.22
N LYS A 162 -1.51 3.19 14.99
CA LYS A 162 -0.95 3.85 13.81
C LYS A 162 -0.56 2.81 12.77
N ILE A 163 -1.53 2.33 12.01
CA ILE A 163 -1.33 1.28 11.00
C ILE A 163 -1.61 1.84 9.61
N GLY A 164 -0.62 1.74 8.73
CA GLY A 164 -0.73 2.11 7.31
C GLY A 164 -0.68 0.89 6.38
N LEU A 165 -1.10 1.09 5.14
CA LEU A 165 -1.18 0.06 4.11
C LEU A 165 -0.27 0.43 2.94
N ILE A 166 0.43 -0.57 2.38
CA ILE A 166 1.26 -0.37 1.20
C ILE A 166 0.79 -1.33 0.11
N HIS A 167 0.17 -0.78 -0.92
CA HIS A 167 -0.27 -1.53 -2.08
C HIS A 167 0.85 -1.66 -3.12
N ARG A 168 1.40 -2.85 -3.28
CA ARG A 168 2.55 -3.18 -4.13
C ARG A 168 2.23 -4.16 -5.27
N GLY A 169 0.95 -4.42 -5.50
CA GLY A 169 0.46 -5.42 -6.46
C GLY A 169 0.71 -6.87 -6.03
N PHE A 170 0.23 -7.80 -6.84
CA PHE A 170 0.24 -9.24 -6.60
C PHE A 170 1.06 -9.97 -7.65
N THR A 171 1.61 -11.12 -7.27
CA THR A 171 2.47 -11.93 -8.14
C THR A 171 1.61 -12.49 -9.27
N PRO A 172 1.98 -12.25 -10.54
CA PRO A 172 1.22 -12.78 -11.66
C PRO A 172 1.38 -14.29 -11.79
N LEU A 173 0.37 -14.92 -12.39
CA LEU A 173 0.47 -16.27 -12.93
C LEU A 173 0.98 -16.16 -14.38
N GLY A 174 2.30 -16.15 -14.56
CA GLY A 174 2.95 -16.07 -15.88
C GLY A 174 3.55 -14.70 -16.21
N ASP A 175 3.93 -14.53 -17.48
CA ASP A 175 4.64 -13.33 -17.94
C ASP A 175 3.68 -12.17 -18.15
N THR A 176 4.02 -11.01 -17.58
CA THR A 176 3.27 -9.77 -17.80
C THR A 176 4.23 -8.60 -18.01
N PRO A 177 3.79 -7.50 -18.63
CA PRO A 177 4.59 -6.27 -18.75
C PRO A 177 4.97 -5.64 -17.39
N LEU A 178 4.23 -5.96 -16.33
CA LEU A 178 4.47 -5.49 -14.97
C LEU A 178 5.15 -6.57 -14.13
N ARG A 179 5.91 -6.16 -13.11
CA ARG A 179 6.48 -7.09 -12.13
C ARG A 179 5.41 -7.71 -11.25
N ASN A 180 4.41 -6.92 -10.86
CA ASN A 180 3.25 -7.36 -10.08
C ASN A 180 1.98 -6.75 -10.66
N LEU A 181 0.90 -7.54 -10.74
CA LEU A 181 -0.41 -7.06 -11.18
C LEU A 181 -1.02 -6.20 -10.07
N PRO A 182 -1.44 -4.96 -10.35
CA PRO A 182 -1.99 -4.10 -9.31
C PRO A 182 -3.25 -4.69 -8.66
N GLU A 183 -4.16 -5.28 -9.43
CA GLU A 183 -5.48 -5.69 -8.91
C GLU A 183 -6.14 -4.57 -8.08
N TRP A 184 -6.26 -3.39 -8.69
CA TRP A 184 -6.73 -2.16 -8.01
C TRP A 184 -8.07 -2.35 -7.29
N SER A 185 -8.96 -3.19 -7.79
CA SER A 185 -10.24 -3.53 -7.15
C SER A 185 -10.05 -4.13 -5.75
N LEU A 186 -9.03 -4.96 -5.56
CA LEU A 186 -8.72 -5.57 -4.27
C LEU A 186 -8.14 -4.53 -3.29
N ALA A 187 -7.32 -3.61 -3.80
CA ALA A 187 -6.80 -2.48 -3.02
C ALA A 187 -7.93 -1.55 -2.56
N LEU A 188 -8.87 -1.20 -3.45
CA LEU A 188 -10.04 -0.41 -3.10
C LEU A 188 -10.92 -1.11 -2.06
N LYS A 189 -11.17 -2.41 -2.23
CA LYS A 189 -11.91 -3.20 -1.25
C LYS A 189 -11.21 -3.24 0.11
N MET A 190 -9.88 -3.32 0.14
CA MET A 190 -9.13 -3.20 1.39
C MET A 190 -9.35 -1.84 2.06
N ARG A 191 -9.34 -0.73 1.31
CA ARG A 191 -9.64 0.61 1.84
C ARG A 191 -11.06 0.72 2.38
N GLU A 192 -12.04 0.12 1.70
CA GLU A 192 -13.43 0.07 2.20
C GLU A 192 -13.55 -0.65 3.54
N ASN A 193 -12.73 -1.69 3.77
CA ASN A 193 -12.73 -2.44 5.03
C ASN A 193 -11.89 -1.77 6.13
N MET A 194 -10.94 -0.90 5.77
CA MET A 194 -10.01 -0.22 6.67
C MET A 194 -9.92 1.29 6.35
N PRO A 195 -11.03 2.04 6.45
CA PRO A 195 -11.10 3.42 5.98
C PRO A 195 -10.20 4.38 6.80
N GLU A 196 -9.87 4.05 8.04
CA GLU A 196 -8.98 4.87 8.87
C GLU A 196 -7.49 4.66 8.56
N ALA A 197 -7.13 3.55 7.91
CA ALA A 197 -5.75 3.22 7.59
C ALA A 197 -5.31 3.89 6.27
N PRO A 198 -4.30 4.78 6.28
CA PRO A 198 -3.80 5.39 5.05
C PRO A 198 -3.20 4.32 4.14
N MET A 199 -3.46 4.40 2.84
CA MET A 199 -2.93 3.47 1.85
C MET A 199 -2.08 4.20 0.82
N VAL A 200 -0.79 3.85 0.77
CA VAL A 200 0.12 4.29 -0.29
C VAL A 200 0.27 3.20 -1.35
N SER A 201 0.50 3.62 -2.60
CA SER A 201 0.92 2.70 -3.67
C SER A 201 2.43 2.52 -3.67
N ASP A 202 2.94 1.38 -4.11
CA ASP A 202 4.37 1.13 -4.35
C ASP A 202 4.59 0.90 -5.86
N PRO A 203 4.71 2.00 -6.65
CA PRO A 203 4.90 1.90 -8.09
C PRO A 203 6.15 1.13 -8.48
N SER A 204 7.22 1.23 -7.69
CA SER A 204 8.49 0.56 -7.95
C SER A 204 8.36 -0.96 -7.97
N HIS A 205 7.64 -1.53 -7.00
CA HIS A 205 7.43 -2.98 -6.96
C HIS A 205 6.31 -3.43 -7.90
N ILE A 206 5.29 -2.62 -8.19
CA ILE A 206 4.27 -2.93 -9.21
C ILE A 206 4.91 -3.00 -10.60
N ALA A 207 5.59 -1.92 -11.01
CA ALA A 207 6.17 -1.79 -12.34
C ALA A 207 7.39 -2.70 -12.53
N GLY A 208 8.33 -2.68 -11.59
CA GLY A 208 9.66 -3.30 -11.74
C GLY A 208 10.54 -2.67 -12.81
N ARG A 209 10.18 -1.48 -13.31
CA ARG A 209 10.94 -0.69 -14.30
C ARG A 209 10.56 0.80 -14.22
N ARG A 210 11.51 1.69 -14.53
CA ARG A 210 11.40 3.15 -14.33
C ARG A 210 10.36 3.84 -15.21
N ASP A 211 10.26 3.44 -16.46
CA ASP A 211 9.41 4.06 -17.48
C ASP A 211 7.91 3.88 -17.23
N LEU A 212 7.53 2.94 -16.36
CA LEU A 212 6.13 2.73 -15.96
C LEU A 212 5.79 3.36 -14.60
N LEU A 213 6.75 3.98 -13.91
CA LEU A 213 6.49 4.51 -12.57
C LEU A 213 5.50 5.67 -12.61
N ALA A 214 5.63 6.60 -13.56
CA ALA A 214 4.72 7.75 -13.65
C ALA A 214 3.27 7.32 -13.94
N SER A 215 3.06 6.31 -14.79
CA SER A 215 1.72 5.81 -15.11
C SER A 215 1.06 5.07 -13.94
N ILE A 216 1.82 4.26 -13.20
CA ILE A 216 1.31 3.58 -11.99
C ILE A 216 1.05 4.59 -10.85
N THR A 217 1.94 5.57 -10.67
CA THR A 217 1.78 6.66 -9.69
C THR A 217 0.52 7.47 -9.98
N ARG A 218 0.31 7.85 -11.25
CA ARG A 218 -0.91 8.52 -11.70
C ARG A 218 -2.14 7.67 -11.42
N LYS A 219 -2.11 6.38 -11.75
CA LYS A 219 -3.28 5.53 -11.53
C LYS A 219 -3.65 5.43 -10.06
N ALA A 220 -2.65 5.33 -9.17
CA ALA A 220 -2.88 5.37 -7.73
C ALA A 220 -3.46 6.71 -7.26
N HIS A 221 -3.00 7.83 -7.82
CA HIS A 221 -3.54 9.16 -7.54
C HIS A 221 -5.01 9.29 -7.96
N GLU A 222 -5.36 8.86 -9.18
CA GLU A 222 -6.74 8.84 -9.69
C GLU A 222 -7.68 7.97 -8.85
N LEU A 223 -7.13 6.98 -8.13
CA LEU A 223 -7.86 6.11 -7.20
C LEU A 223 -7.84 6.65 -5.76
N CYS A 224 -7.45 7.92 -5.59
CA CYS A 224 -7.40 8.64 -4.33
C CYS A 224 -6.55 7.95 -3.25
N MET A 225 -5.50 7.22 -3.61
CA MET A 225 -4.55 6.67 -2.63
C MET A 225 -3.80 7.81 -1.94
N ASP A 226 -3.42 7.59 -0.68
CA ASP A 226 -2.90 8.62 0.22
C ASP A 226 -1.43 8.99 -0.04
N GLY A 227 -0.77 8.32 -0.99
CA GLY A 227 0.61 8.61 -1.37
C GLY A 227 1.31 7.47 -2.12
N TRP A 228 2.64 7.55 -2.18
CA TRP A 228 3.49 6.64 -2.94
C TRP A 228 4.78 6.26 -2.20
N MET A 229 5.19 5.01 -2.35
CA MET A 229 6.50 4.48 -1.96
C MET A 229 7.34 4.23 -3.21
N ILE A 230 8.35 5.07 -3.46
CA ILE A 230 9.16 5.05 -4.69
C ILE A 230 10.63 4.80 -4.36
N GLU A 231 11.21 3.77 -4.95
CA GLU A 231 12.62 3.45 -4.76
C GLU A 231 13.54 4.42 -5.50
N SER A 232 14.58 4.89 -4.81
CA SER A 232 15.55 5.85 -5.32
C SER A 232 16.97 5.47 -4.92
N HIS A 233 17.92 5.64 -5.82
CA HIS A 233 19.32 5.28 -5.60
C HIS A 233 20.23 6.32 -6.27
N VAL A 234 21.32 6.75 -5.63
CA VAL A 234 22.28 7.71 -6.22
C VAL A 234 22.86 7.23 -7.55
N ALA A 235 23.14 5.93 -7.69
CA ALA A 235 23.65 5.30 -8.91
C ALA A 235 22.86 4.01 -9.23
N PRO A 236 21.65 4.10 -9.80
CA PRO A 236 20.75 2.95 -9.83
C PRO A 236 21.22 1.72 -10.61
N HIS A 237 22.17 1.90 -11.53
CA HIS A 237 22.76 0.82 -12.32
C HIS A 237 23.77 -0.01 -11.51
N GLU A 238 24.30 0.55 -10.42
CA GLU A 238 25.25 -0.10 -9.50
C GLU A 238 24.55 -0.73 -8.29
N ALA A 239 23.24 -0.50 -8.14
CA ALA A 239 22.49 -0.94 -6.98
C ALA A 239 22.52 -2.47 -6.82
N TRP A 240 22.76 -2.93 -5.60
CA TRP A 240 22.88 -4.35 -5.23
C TRP A 240 21.54 -5.10 -5.27
N SER A 241 20.44 -4.36 -5.40
CA SER A 241 19.09 -4.89 -5.54
C SER A 241 18.23 -3.98 -6.40
N ASP A 242 17.30 -4.57 -7.17
CA ASP A 242 16.20 -3.86 -7.81
C ASP A 242 16.65 -2.67 -8.71
N ALA A 243 17.84 -2.80 -9.30
CA ALA A 243 18.50 -1.83 -10.18
C ALA A 243 17.69 -1.43 -11.42
N LYS A 244 16.55 -2.07 -11.74
CA LYS A 244 15.73 -1.72 -12.91
C LYS A 244 14.67 -0.67 -12.63
N GLN A 245 14.22 -0.55 -11.38
CA GLN A 245 13.11 0.33 -10.98
C GLN A 245 13.54 1.53 -10.13
N GLN A 246 14.71 1.51 -9.50
CA GLN A 246 15.12 2.63 -8.65
C GLN A 246 15.44 3.86 -9.51
N ILE A 247 14.85 5.01 -9.24
CA ILE A 247 15.20 6.26 -9.94
C ILE A 247 16.40 6.95 -9.30
N VAL A 248 17.04 7.89 -10.00
CA VAL A 248 17.92 8.84 -9.30
C VAL A 248 17.06 9.83 -8.50
N PRO A 249 17.48 10.28 -7.31
CA PRO A 249 16.70 11.19 -6.48
C PRO A 249 16.20 12.45 -7.20
N SER A 250 17.05 13.05 -8.05
CA SER A 250 16.73 14.24 -8.83
C SER A 250 15.60 14.05 -9.86
N ALA A 251 15.26 12.81 -10.22
CA ALA A 251 14.14 12.51 -11.12
C ALA A 251 12.79 12.47 -10.40
N LEU A 252 12.77 12.40 -9.06
CA LEU A 252 11.53 12.26 -8.28
C LEU A 252 10.55 13.44 -8.51
N PRO A 253 10.97 14.72 -8.49
CA PRO A 253 10.05 15.82 -8.75
C PRO A 253 9.42 15.77 -10.13
N THR A 254 10.20 15.41 -11.16
CA THR A 254 9.70 15.28 -12.54
C THR A 254 8.72 14.13 -12.66
N LEU A 255 9.00 12.98 -12.04
CA LEU A 255 8.10 11.83 -12.01
C LEU A 255 6.77 12.20 -11.36
N LEU A 256 6.80 12.84 -10.19
CA LEU A 256 5.59 13.28 -9.50
C LEU A 256 4.84 14.33 -10.32
N ALA A 257 5.53 15.33 -10.88
CA ALA A 257 4.90 16.33 -11.73
C ALA A 257 4.24 15.69 -12.95
N GLU A 258 4.88 14.73 -13.62
CA GLU A 258 4.27 13.99 -14.73
C GLU A 258 3.08 13.16 -14.27
N ALA A 259 3.19 12.45 -13.15
CA ALA A 259 2.12 11.59 -12.65
C ALA A 259 0.88 12.39 -12.22
N LEU A 260 1.09 13.52 -11.55
CA LEU A 260 0.04 14.37 -10.97
C LEU A 260 -0.46 15.44 -11.95
N HIS A 261 0.18 15.62 -13.10
CA HIS A 261 -0.37 16.48 -14.13
C HIS A 261 -1.72 15.92 -14.55
N GLU A 262 -2.78 16.66 -14.25
CA GLU A 262 -4.09 16.45 -14.84
C GLU A 262 -3.92 16.52 -16.36
N LYS A 263 -3.80 15.37 -17.02
CA LYS A 263 -4.30 15.34 -18.38
C LYS A 263 -5.77 15.63 -18.19
N GLN A 264 -6.25 16.72 -18.76
CA GLN A 264 -7.62 16.81 -19.25
C GLN A 264 -7.81 15.62 -20.20
N ALA A 265 -8.01 14.44 -19.64
CA ALA A 265 -8.36 13.29 -20.41
C ALA A 265 -9.73 13.61 -20.96
N HIS A 266 -9.85 13.48 -22.28
CA HIS A 266 -11.04 13.44 -23.13
C HIS A 266 -12.15 12.52 -22.57
N ALA A 267 -12.61 12.75 -21.34
CA ALA A 267 -13.76 12.08 -20.75
C ALA A 267 -15.07 12.60 -21.35
N THR A 268 -15.03 13.58 -22.26
CA THR A 268 -16.19 14.08 -23.00
C THR A 268 -16.91 12.99 -23.79
N GLY A 269 -16.25 11.88 -24.15
CA GLY A 269 -16.90 10.76 -24.85
C GLY A 269 -17.35 9.60 -23.96
N LEU A 270 -16.64 9.33 -22.86
CA LEU A 270 -16.87 8.14 -22.03
C LEU A 270 -17.79 8.41 -20.83
N LEU A 271 -17.76 9.61 -20.25
CA LEU A 271 -18.62 9.97 -19.12
C LEU A 271 -20.12 9.80 -19.46
N PRO A 272 -20.61 10.30 -20.62
CA PRO A 272 -22.01 10.11 -20.99
C PRO A 272 -22.39 8.64 -21.18
N GLN A 273 -21.45 7.81 -21.65
CA GLN A 273 -21.67 6.37 -21.81
C GLN A 273 -21.71 5.65 -20.45
N LEU A 274 -20.88 6.07 -19.50
CA LEU A 274 -20.86 5.54 -18.14
C LEU A 274 -22.13 5.94 -17.37
N GLU A 275 -22.56 7.20 -17.48
CA GLU A 275 -23.80 7.72 -16.91
C GLU A 275 -25.02 6.98 -17.49
N ALA A 276 -25.06 6.78 -18.81
CA ALA A 276 -26.13 6.00 -19.45
C ALA A 276 -26.15 4.53 -18.98
N LEU A 277 -24.98 3.92 -18.77
CA LEU A 277 -24.88 2.56 -18.24
C LEU A 277 -25.36 2.49 -16.77
N MET A 278 -24.95 3.44 -15.93
CA MET A 278 -25.40 3.56 -14.54
C MET A 278 -26.92 3.71 -14.47
N GLN A 279 -27.51 4.61 -15.26
CA GLN A 279 -28.95 4.79 -15.33
C GLN A 279 -29.68 3.51 -15.78
N THR A 280 -29.09 2.78 -16.72
CA THR A 280 -29.64 1.48 -17.19
C THR A 280 -29.62 0.44 -16.08
N LEU A 281 -28.54 0.37 -15.30
CA LEU A 281 -28.41 -0.55 -14.17
C LEU A 281 -29.40 -0.20 -13.05
N GLU A 282 -29.57 1.07 -12.73
CA GLU A 282 -30.56 1.55 -11.74
C GLU A 282 -31.99 1.19 -12.18
N ASN A 283 -32.33 1.42 -13.45
CA ASN A 283 -33.64 1.06 -14.00
C ASN A 283 -33.90 -0.46 -13.94
N ARG A 284 -32.89 -1.28 -14.26
CA ARG A 284 -32.99 -2.74 -14.13
C ARG A 284 -33.14 -3.17 -12.68
N LEU A 285 -32.40 -2.55 -11.76
CA LEU A 285 -32.52 -2.81 -10.32
C LEU A 285 -33.94 -2.49 -9.83
N GLN A 286 -34.53 -1.39 -10.29
CA GLN A 286 -35.90 -1.01 -9.96
C GLN A 286 -36.93 -1.99 -10.54
N GLN A 287 -36.76 -2.43 -11.79
CA GLN A 287 -37.61 -3.48 -12.37
C GLN A 287 -37.52 -4.79 -11.60
N ILE A 288 -36.31 -5.21 -11.21
CA ILE A 288 -36.11 -6.40 -10.37
C ILE A 288 -36.83 -6.26 -9.02
N ARG A 289 -36.77 -5.07 -8.38
CA ARG A 289 -37.50 -4.81 -7.13
C ARG A 289 -39.02 -4.90 -7.30
N VAL A 290 -39.56 -4.35 -8.39
CA VAL A 290 -41.01 -4.43 -8.70
C VAL A 290 -41.42 -5.87 -8.97
N LEU A 291 -40.64 -6.63 -9.76
CA LEU A 291 -40.92 -8.04 -10.04
C LEU A 291 -40.78 -8.91 -8.78
N ALA A 292 -39.80 -8.65 -7.93
CA ALA A 292 -39.64 -9.35 -6.66
C ALA A 292 -40.79 -9.05 -5.69
N GLY A 293 -41.28 -7.80 -5.66
CA GLY A 293 -42.48 -7.43 -4.90
C GLY A 293 -43.74 -8.08 -5.46
N ALA A 294 -43.90 -8.11 -6.79
CA ALA A 294 -45.03 -8.73 -7.46
C ALA A 294 -45.04 -10.27 -7.30
N GLN A 295 -43.87 -10.92 -7.30
CA GLN A 295 -43.75 -12.36 -7.03
C GLN A 295 -44.07 -12.71 -5.58
N GLN A 296 -43.71 -11.84 -4.62
CA GLN A 296 -44.14 -12.00 -3.23
C GLN A 296 -45.66 -11.84 -3.09
N GLU A 297 -46.26 -10.87 -3.79
CA GLU A 297 -47.69 -10.64 -3.79
C GLU A 297 -48.46 -11.81 -4.43
N GLU A 298 -47.96 -12.36 -5.55
CA GLU A 298 -48.55 -13.52 -6.23
C GLU A 298 -48.40 -14.82 -5.41
N GLN A 299 -47.28 -15.00 -4.71
CA GLN A 299 -47.11 -16.12 -3.75
C GLN A 299 -48.03 -15.98 -2.55
N VAL A 300 -48.19 -14.78 -1.98
CA VAL A 300 -49.11 -14.53 -0.87
C VAL A 300 -50.55 -14.74 -1.33
N LEU A 301 -50.95 -14.26 -2.50
CA LEU A 301 -52.29 -14.48 -3.06
C LEU A 301 -52.57 -15.96 -3.37
N ARG A 302 -51.57 -16.72 -3.82
CA ARG A 302 -51.69 -18.19 -3.99
C ARG A 302 -51.92 -18.90 -2.66
N VAL A 303 -51.13 -18.57 -1.63
CA VAL A 303 -51.29 -19.15 -0.28
C VAL A 303 -52.65 -18.79 0.29
N LEU A 304 -53.09 -17.53 0.16
CA LEU A 304 -54.41 -17.09 0.62
C LEU A 304 -55.56 -17.80 -0.12
N ALA A 305 -55.42 -18.07 -1.43
CA ALA A 305 -56.40 -18.82 -2.20
C ALA A 305 -56.45 -20.31 -1.83
N GLU A 306 -55.30 -20.94 -1.55
CA GLU A 306 -55.21 -22.32 -1.06
C GLU A 306 -55.83 -22.48 0.34
N GLU A 307 -55.80 -21.42 1.17
CA GLU A 307 -56.46 -21.39 2.48
C GLU A 307 -57.91 -20.88 2.46
N GLY A 308 -58.48 -20.61 1.26
CA GLY A 308 -59.89 -20.22 1.11
C GLY A 308 -60.24 -18.80 1.58
N LEU A 309 -59.24 -17.92 1.72
CA LEU A 309 -59.40 -16.52 2.13
C LEU A 309 -59.43 -15.61 0.89
N SER A 310 -60.49 -14.82 0.71
CA SER A 310 -60.56 -13.82 -0.37
C SER A 310 -60.09 -12.45 0.12
N VAL A 311 -59.17 -11.81 -0.61
CA VAL A 311 -58.80 -10.40 -0.38
C VAL A 311 -59.80 -9.52 -1.13
N GLN A 312 -60.51 -8.62 -0.43
CA GLN A 312 -61.31 -7.54 -1.02
C GLN A 312 -60.43 -6.33 -1.34
#